data_AF-X1GI44-F1
#
_entry.id   AF-X1GI44-F1
#
_cell.length_a   1.000
_cell.length_b   1.000
_cell.length_c   1.000
_cell.angle_alpha   90.00
_cell.angle_beta   90.00
_cell.angle_gamma   90.00
#
_symmetry.space_group_name_H-M   'P 1'
#
loop_
_entity.id
_entity.type
_entity.pdbx_description
1 polymer ?
#
loop_
_entity_poly.entity_id
_entity_poly.type
_entity_poly.pdbx_seq_one_letter_code
_entity_poly.pdbx_strand_id
1 'polypeptide(L)'
;MNNDEYDNDRRREKSSDASELREVAAALPEIFDAINKSVPQMITGLIAAVYSPEAAGNMAAGIGKFYSGLIAEGIPEDVALDMTKKFVGALDFTKMMSMISDESKPSTKIKIRHSDDEDEESD
;
A
#
# COMPACT_ATOMS: atom_id res chain seq x y z
N MET A 1 -20.60 -38.42 -40.48
CA MET A 1 -20.30 -37.35 -39.51
C MET A 1 -18.81 -37.12 -39.59
N ASN A 2 -18.39 -35.99 -40.17
CA ASN A 2 -16.99 -35.75 -40.54
C ASN A 2 -16.17 -35.33 -39.33
N ASN A 3 -14.97 -35.90 -39.21
CA ASN A 3 -14.04 -35.69 -38.10
C ASN A 3 -13.50 -34.24 -38.05
N ASP A 4 -13.56 -33.53 -39.18
CA ASP A 4 -13.01 -32.18 -39.35
C ASP A 4 -13.86 -31.07 -38.71
N GLU A 5 -15.14 -31.34 -38.44
CA GLU A 5 -16.08 -30.36 -37.86
C GLU A 5 -15.89 -30.23 -36.34
N TYR A 6 -15.55 -31.34 -35.67
CA TYR A 6 -15.29 -31.37 -34.22
C TYR A 6 -13.98 -30.70 -33.79
N ASP A 7 -12.93 -30.75 -34.64
CA ASP A 7 -11.64 -30.11 -34.33
C ASP A 7 -11.68 -28.59 -34.51
N ASN A 8 -12.57 -28.10 -35.37
CA ASN A 8 -12.73 -26.67 -35.63
C ASN A 8 -13.46 -25.96 -34.47
N ASP A 9 -14.48 -26.58 -33.91
CA ASP A 9 -15.21 -26.04 -32.75
C ASP A 9 -14.32 -25.95 -31.50
N ARG A 10 -13.50 -26.97 -31.22
CA ARG A 10 -12.54 -26.91 -30.09
C ARG A 10 -11.47 -25.85 -30.27
N ARG A 11 -11.01 -25.59 -31.50
CA ARG A 11 -10.06 -24.51 -31.79
C ARG A 11 -10.70 -23.14 -31.62
N ARG A 12 -11.97 -22.99 -32.01
CA ARG A 12 -12.73 -21.74 -31.84
C ARG A 12 -12.98 -21.42 -30.36
N GLU A 13 -13.44 -22.38 -29.57
CA GLU A 13 -13.60 -22.21 -28.12
C GLU A 13 -12.28 -21.83 -27.44
N LYS A 14 -11.19 -22.54 -27.74
CA LYS A 14 -9.88 -22.26 -27.15
C LYS A 14 -9.30 -20.91 -27.57
N SER A 15 -9.63 -20.43 -28.77
CA SER A 15 -9.27 -19.09 -29.23
C SER A 15 -10.10 -18.00 -28.55
N SER A 16 -11.35 -18.30 -28.18
CA SER A 16 -12.23 -17.41 -27.42
C SER A 16 -11.71 -17.24 -26.00
N ASP A 17 -11.49 -18.33 -25.26
CA ASP A 17 -10.96 -18.31 -23.89
C ASP A 17 -9.62 -17.57 -23.79
N ALA A 18 -8.72 -17.80 -24.75
CA ALA A 18 -7.42 -17.10 -24.78
C ALA A 18 -7.56 -15.59 -25.03
N SER A 19 -8.60 -15.18 -25.76
CA SER A 19 -8.89 -13.77 -26.02
C SER A 19 -9.49 -13.10 -24.79
N GLU A 20 -10.42 -13.77 -24.10
CA GLU A 20 -11.03 -13.30 -22.85
C GLU A 20 -9.97 -13.13 -21.74
N LEU A 21 -9.06 -14.09 -21.59
CA LEU A 21 -7.96 -13.98 -20.62
C LEU A 21 -7.00 -12.83 -20.94
N ARG A 22 -6.77 -12.54 -22.21
CA ARG A 22 -5.92 -11.44 -22.65
C ARG A 22 -6.56 -10.08 -22.37
N GLU A 23 -7.88 -9.98 -22.52
CA GLU A 23 -8.65 -8.79 -22.17
C GLU A 23 -8.60 -8.52 -20.66
N VAL A 24 -8.82 -9.55 -19.83
CA VAL A 24 -8.70 -9.44 -18.37
C VAL A 24 -7.28 -9.04 -17.97
N ALA A 25 -6.25 -9.67 -18.56
CA ALA A 25 -4.86 -9.34 -18.29
C ALA A 25 -4.51 -7.88 -18.68
N ALA A 26 -5.13 -7.33 -19.73
CA ALA A 26 -4.96 -5.94 -20.14
C ALA A 26 -5.62 -4.95 -19.17
N ALA A 27 -6.69 -5.36 -18.47
CA ALA A 27 -7.38 -4.54 -17.47
C ALA A 27 -6.73 -4.56 -16.08
N LEU A 28 -5.95 -5.60 -15.75
CA LEU A 28 -5.28 -5.74 -14.44
C LEU A 28 -4.40 -4.54 -14.05
N PRO A 29 -3.55 -3.96 -14.93
CA PRO A 29 -2.72 -2.82 -14.57
C PRO A 29 -3.53 -1.59 -14.15
N GLU A 30 -4.64 -1.32 -14.83
CA GLU A 30 -5.50 -0.18 -14.51
C GLU A 30 -6.22 -0.38 -13.17
N ILE A 31 -6.71 -1.58 -12.90
CA ILE A 31 -7.32 -1.95 -11.61
C ILE A 31 -6.27 -1.85 -10.49
N PHE A 32 -5.07 -2.38 -10.71
CA PHE A 32 -3.98 -2.29 -9.74
C PHE A 32 -3.56 -0.84 -9.48
N ASP A 33 -3.47 0.00 -10.52
CA ASP A 33 -3.18 1.41 -10.38
C ASP A 33 -4.28 2.16 -9.61
N ALA A 34 -5.55 1.84 -9.86
CA ALA A 34 -6.67 2.40 -9.12
C ALA A 34 -6.59 2.02 -7.63
N ILE A 35 -6.34 0.74 -7.32
CA ILE A 35 -6.18 0.25 -5.93
C ILE A 35 -4.96 0.89 -5.27
N ASN A 36 -3.82 0.95 -5.96
CA ASN A 36 -2.58 1.55 -5.47
C ASN A 36 -2.72 3.06 -5.20
N LYS A 37 -3.66 3.74 -5.86
CA LYS A 37 -3.98 5.15 -5.57
C LYS A 37 -4.99 5.26 -4.42
N SER A 38 -6.06 4.47 -4.45
CA SER A 38 -7.17 4.58 -3.50
C SER A 38 -6.79 4.11 -2.09
N VAL A 39 -6.06 3.01 -1.94
CA VAL A 39 -5.73 2.45 -0.61
C VAL A 39 -4.86 3.41 0.21
N PRO A 40 -3.73 3.95 -0.31
CA PRO A 40 -2.94 4.94 0.43
C PRO A 40 -3.71 6.23 0.73
N GLN A 41 -4.55 6.69 -0.20
CA GLN A 41 -5.40 7.89 -0.02
C GLN A 41 -6.42 7.70 1.10
N MET A 42 -7.05 6.53 1.20
CA MET A 42 -7.97 6.23 2.30
C MET A 42 -7.25 6.18 3.64
N ILE A 43 -6.08 5.53 3.71
CA ILE A 43 -5.28 5.46 4.93
C ILE A 43 -4.86 6.87 5.37
N THR A 44 -4.36 7.71 4.44
CA THR A 44 -4.00 9.10 4.75
C THR A 44 -5.20 9.94 5.16
N GLY A 45 -6.38 9.74 4.56
CA GLY A 45 -7.61 10.41 4.97
C GLY A 45 -8.05 10.05 6.39
N LEU A 46 -7.99 8.77 6.76
CA LEU A 46 -8.30 8.32 8.12
C LEU A 46 -7.29 8.86 9.13
N ILE A 47 -6.00 8.86 8.80
CA ILE A 47 -4.96 9.46 9.63
C ILE A 47 -5.22 10.96 9.81
N ALA A 48 -5.52 11.69 8.74
CA ALA A 48 -5.84 13.12 8.81
C ALA A 48 -7.08 13.38 9.69
N ALA A 49 -8.09 12.51 9.66
CA ALA A 49 -9.24 12.59 10.54
C ALA A 49 -8.84 12.38 12.02
N VAL A 50 -7.92 11.46 12.30
CA VAL A 50 -7.34 11.22 13.64
C VAL A 50 -6.43 12.37 14.10
N TYR A 51 -5.79 13.10 13.19
CA TYR A 51 -5.00 14.31 13.50
C TYR A 51 -5.81 15.61 13.39
N SER A 52 -7.14 15.53 13.29
CA SER A 52 -7.97 16.74 13.36
C SER A 52 -7.74 17.50 14.67
N PRO A 53 -7.90 18.83 14.70
CA PRO A 53 -7.72 19.62 15.93
C PRO A 53 -8.54 19.09 17.12
N GLU A 54 -9.73 18.57 16.85
CA GLU A 54 -10.61 17.96 17.84
C GLU A 54 -10.03 16.63 18.37
N ALA A 55 -9.62 15.72 17.48
CA ALA A 55 -9.02 14.45 17.88
C ALA A 55 -7.68 14.64 18.60
N ALA A 56 -6.86 15.58 18.15
CA ALA A 56 -5.63 15.98 18.83
C ALA A 56 -5.91 16.56 20.23
N GLY A 57 -6.96 17.38 20.38
CA GLY A 57 -7.40 17.91 21.68
C GLY A 57 -7.87 16.82 22.63
N ASN A 58 -8.68 15.87 22.15
CA ASN A 58 -9.15 14.72 22.93
C ASN A 58 -8.00 13.80 23.34
N MET A 59 -7.04 13.55 22.43
CA MET A 59 -5.84 12.78 22.73
C MET A 59 -4.97 13.47 23.79
N ALA A 60 -4.71 14.77 23.65
CA ALA A 60 -3.95 15.55 24.63
C ALA A 60 -4.60 15.54 26.02
N ALA A 61 -5.94 15.67 26.08
CA ALA A 61 -6.68 15.57 27.33
C ALA A 61 -6.57 14.16 27.96
N GLY A 62 -6.62 13.11 27.15
CA GLY A 62 -6.41 11.73 27.59
C GLY A 62 -5.00 11.50 28.14
N ILE A 63 -3.97 11.97 27.44
CA ILE A 63 -2.57 11.91 27.87
C ILE A 63 -2.38 12.64 29.21
N GLY A 64 -2.96 13.83 29.35
CA GLY A 64 -2.91 14.61 30.58
C GLY A 64 -3.57 13.90 31.76
N LYS A 65 -4.74 13.27 31.54
CA LYS A 65 -5.42 12.43 32.55
C LYS A 65 -4.63 11.19 32.91
N PHE A 66 -3.99 10.56 31.95
CA PHE A 66 -3.13 9.40 32.20
C PHE A 66 -1.95 9.79 33.10
N TYR A 67 -1.22 10.84 32.74
CA TYR A 67 -0.09 11.35 33.54
C TYR A 67 -0.51 11.73 34.96
N SER A 68 -1.57 12.52 35.11
CA SER A 68 -2.05 12.93 36.44
C SER A 68 -2.59 11.76 37.25
N GLY A 69 -3.19 10.75 36.60
CA GLY A 69 -3.60 9.50 37.22
C GLY A 69 -2.42 8.71 37.80
N LEU A 70 -1.33 8.57 37.05
CA LEU A 70 -0.11 7.90 37.53
C LEU A 70 0.43 8.60 38.80
N ILE A 71 0.50 9.93 38.80
CA ILE A 71 0.92 10.71 39.98
C ILE A 71 -0.03 10.47 41.15
N ALA A 72 -1.34 10.47 40.90
CA ALA A 72 -2.35 10.25 41.93
C ALA A 72 -2.27 8.85 42.56
N GLU A 73 -1.81 7.84 41.80
CA GLU A 73 -1.55 6.48 42.31
C GLU A 73 -0.20 6.37 43.05
N GLY A 74 0.53 7.46 43.21
CA GLY A 74 1.79 7.51 43.95
C GLY A 74 3.02 7.19 43.11
N ILE A 75 2.91 7.16 41.78
CA ILE A 75 4.08 7.03 40.90
C ILE A 75 4.86 8.34 40.91
N PRO A 76 6.19 8.31 41.14
CA PRO A 76 7.04 9.49 41.07
C PRO A 76 6.89 10.25 39.76
N GLU A 77 6.97 11.58 39.81
CA GLU A 77 6.68 12.45 38.67
C GLU A 77 7.57 12.16 37.44
N ASP A 78 8.85 11.88 37.66
CA ASP A 78 9.81 11.52 36.64
C ASP A 78 9.47 10.19 35.95
N VAL A 79 9.07 9.20 36.73
CA VAL A 79 8.63 7.88 36.24
C VAL A 79 7.31 7.98 35.49
N ALA A 80 6.34 8.73 36.04
CA ALA A 80 5.05 8.97 35.39
C ALA A 80 5.21 9.69 34.04
N LEU A 81 6.12 10.67 33.98
CA LEU A 81 6.46 11.39 32.76
C LEU A 81 7.10 10.46 31.72
N ASP A 82 8.02 9.60 32.13
CA ASP A 82 8.65 8.61 31.25
C ASP A 82 7.64 7.58 30.72
N MET A 83 6.76 7.04 31.57
CA MET A 83 5.68 6.13 31.17
C MET A 83 4.74 6.79 30.16
N THR A 84 4.38 8.05 30.41
CA THR A 84 3.53 8.83 29.50
C THR A 84 4.22 9.06 28.16
N LYS A 85 5.50 9.45 28.15
CA LYS A 85 6.29 9.62 26.91
C LYS A 85 6.36 8.32 26.11
N LYS A 86 6.58 7.18 26.77
CA LYS A 86 6.59 5.85 26.13
C LYS A 86 5.23 5.48 25.55
N PHE A 87 4.15 5.74 26.29
CA PHE A 87 2.78 5.52 25.82
C PHE A 87 2.46 6.36 24.58
N VAL A 88 2.76 7.66 24.62
CA VAL A 88 2.56 8.57 23.46
C VAL A 88 3.43 8.14 22.27
N GLY A 89 4.69 7.76 22.52
CA GLY A 89 5.58 7.28 21.47
C GLY A 89 5.11 5.99 20.79
N ALA A 90 4.34 5.14 21.49
CA ALA A 90 3.72 3.95 20.91
C ALA A 90 2.50 4.28 20.04
N LEU A 91 1.86 5.43 20.27
CA LEU A 91 0.72 5.93 19.48
C LEU A 91 1.15 6.75 18.26
N ASP A 92 2.44 6.88 17.98
CA ASP A 92 2.94 7.63 16.84
C ASP A 92 2.70 6.87 15.52
N PHE A 93 1.51 7.07 14.95
CA PHE A 93 1.11 6.52 13.67
C PHE A 93 2.02 6.98 12.52
N THR A 94 2.66 8.15 12.63
CA THR A 94 3.60 8.64 11.61
C THR A 94 4.85 7.76 11.58
N LYS A 95 5.35 7.37 12.75
CA LYS A 95 6.47 6.42 12.88
C LYS A 95 6.11 5.01 12.38
N MET A 96 4.88 4.56 12.61
CA MET A 96 4.40 3.27 12.07
C MET A 96 4.34 3.28 10.55
N MET A 97 3.80 4.35 9.96
CA MET A 97 3.70 4.52 8.51
C MET A 97 5.07 4.67 7.85
N SER A 98 6.01 5.35 8.50
CA SER A 98 7.37 5.50 7.96
C SER A 98 8.11 4.16 7.93
N MET A 99 7.92 3.28 8.91
CA MET A 99 8.48 1.91 8.88
C MET A 99 7.93 1.09 7.71
N ILE A 100 6.62 1.14 7.47
CA ILE A 100 5.97 0.45 6.33
C ILE A 100 6.43 1.03 4.98
N SER A 101 6.66 2.34 4.92
CA SER A 101 7.11 3.04 3.71
C SER A 101 8.60 2.83 3.42
N ASP A 102 9.42 2.60 4.45
CA ASP A 102 10.87 2.38 4.29
C ASP A 102 11.17 0.94 3.84
N GLU A 103 10.34 -0.03 4.26
CA GLU A 103 10.44 -1.44 3.84
C GLU A 103 9.94 -1.67 2.39
N SER A 104 9.22 -0.71 1.80
CA SER A 104 8.66 -0.80 0.45
C SER A 104 9.48 -0.07 -0.64
N LYS A 105 10.69 0.43 -0.34
CA LYS A 105 11.59 1.00 -1.38
C LYS A 105 12.04 -0.09 -2.37
N PRO A 106 11.62 -0.05 -3.66
CA PRO A 106 12.11 -1.00 -4.64
C PRO A 106 13.55 -0.64 -5.02
N SER A 107 14.48 -1.55 -4.72
CA SER A 107 15.85 -1.50 -5.22
C SER A 107 15.90 -1.97 -6.68
N THR A 108 15.34 -1.21 -7.60
CA THR A 108 15.26 -1.65 -9.00
C THR A 108 15.71 -0.58 -9.99
N LYS A 109 17.04 -0.48 -10.16
CA LYS A 109 17.64 0.03 -11.41
C LYS A 109 17.44 -1.03 -12.52
N ILE A 110 16.28 -1.07 -13.17
CA ILE A 110 16.18 -1.74 -14.47
C ILE A 110 16.63 -0.73 -15.53
N LYS A 111 17.88 -0.91 -16.00
CA LYS A 111 18.43 -0.20 -17.16
C LYS A 111 18.02 -1.01 -18.40
N ILE A 112 16.88 -0.68 -19.01
CA ILE A 112 16.51 -1.26 -20.31
C ILE A 112 17.47 -0.65 -21.34
N ARG A 113 18.42 -1.46 -21.83
CA ARG A 113 19.21 -1.15 -23.02
C ARG A 113 18.39 -1.63 -24.21
N HIS A 114 17.79 -0.71 -24.95
CA HIS A 114 17.39 -0.98 -26.34
C HIS A 114 18.68 -0.98 -27.16
N SER A 115 18.98 -2.10 -27.81
CA SER A 115 19.95 -2.19 -28.90
C SER A 115 19.14 -2.30 -30.18
N ASP A 116 18.95 -1.16 -30.84
CA ASP A 116 18.64 -1.11 -32.26
C ASP A 116 19.99 -1.20 -32.98
N ASP A 117 20.27 -2.35 -33.61
CA ASP A 117 21.31 -2.50 -34.62
C ASP A 117 20.66 -3.26 -35.79
N GLU A 118 19.88 -2.55 -36.59
CA GLU A 118 19.68 -2.89 -38.00
C GLU A 118 20.41 -1.82 -38.80
N ASP A 119 21.61 -2.13 -39.28
CA ASP A 119 22.21 -1.41 -40.41
C ASP A 119 23.19 -2.34 -41.16
N GLU A 120 22.87 -2.49 -42.45
CA GLU A 120 23.77 -2.63 -43.60
C GLU A 120 24.56 -3.94 -43.79
N GLU A 121 23.97 -4.86 -44.55
CA GLU A 121 24.73 -5.74 -45.45
C GLU A 121 24.55 -5.22 -46.89
N SER A 122 25.53 -4.45 -47.35
CA SER A 122 25.67 -4.03 -48.76
C SER A 122 26.55 -5.05 -49.50
N ASP A 123 26.04 -5.57 -50.62
CA ASP A 123 26.80 -6.33 -51.63
C ASP A 123 27.13 -5.41 -52.82
#